data_AF-A0AAE0GRH2-F1
#
_entry.id   AF-A0AAE0GRH2-F1
#
_cell.length_a   1.000
_cell.length_b   1.000
_cell.length_c   1.000
_cell.angle_alpha   90.00
_cell.angle_beta   90.00
_cell.angle_gamma   90.00
#
_symmetry.space_group_name_H-M   'P 1'
#
loop_
_entity.id
_entity.type
_entity.pdbx_description
1 polymer ?
#
loop_
_entity_poly.entity_id
_entity_poly.type
_entity_poly.pdbx_seq_one_letter_code
_entity_poly.pdbx_strand_id
1 'polypeptide(L)'
;MALPSSAMYTALCVLPTCLGFWKSEYGVSYAYGVSLALVASHALFIGEPLTSTVAVAHATLLLCYGVRLCLFLLYRELTIPYFREFKEKIEERAKARGSRLSRTPFVLGCSFLYAGLAAPMILTASADPSPITCYLLGVAFVGWALAAVGDAQKTIFKARLGEGTLVTNGLFAFLRHPNYTGEMLMWTANLLAGALNVARPSALALLPSRASLLTLALLGWAGITFVLMQAGRNLQARQEARYTGVVEYEEWKAASWGGITLPPKKTVDQAPADSPKGPADEQATSS
;
A
#
# COMPACT_ATOMS: atom_id res chain seq x y z
N MET A 1 -8.87 2.83 -29.62
CA MET A 1 -8.75 1.96 -28.43
C MET A 1 -9.51 2.63 -27.30
N ALA A 2 -10.72 2.17 -26.97
CA ALA A 2 -11.52 2.81 -25.92
C ALA A 2 -11.11 2.28 -24.53
N LEU A 3 -10.03 2.86 -24.02
CA LEU A 3 -9.80 3.01 -22.58
C LEU A 3 -11.01 3.72 -21.96
N PRO A 4 -11.27 3.57 -20.64
CA PRO A 4 -12.38 4.26 -19.99
C PRO A 4 -12.32 5.77 -20.30
N SER A 5 -13.47 6.38 -20.59
CA SER A 5 -13.55 7.84 -20.72
C SER A 5 -13.03 8.50 -19.45
N SER A 6 -12.53 9.74 -19.53
CA SER A 6 -12.02 10.45 -18.35
C SER A 6 -13.04 10.52 -17.21
N ALA A 7 -14.33 10.70 -17.54
CA ALA A 7 -15.44 10.67 -16.59
C ALA A 7 -15.61 9.29 -15.95
N MET A 8 -15.60 8.21 -16.76
CA MET A 8 -15.70 6.84 -16.24
C MET A 8 -14.50 6.50 -15.36
N TYR A 9 -13.29 6.80 -15.81
CA TYR A 9 -12.06 6.58 -15.05
C TYR A 9 -12.09 7.26 -13.69
N THR A 10 -12.53 8.52 -13.67
CA THR A 10 -12.72 9.28 -12.43
C THR A 10 -13.77 8.62 -11.54
N ALA A 11 -14.92 8.22 -12.08
CA ALA A 11 -15.98 7.56 -11.31
C ALA A 11 -15.51 6.24 -10.68
N LEU A 12 -14.76 5.42 -11.41
CA LEU A 12 -14.21 4.15 -10.90
C LEU A 12 -13.20 4.36 -9.76
N CYS A 13 -12.56 5.53 -9.68
CA CYS A 13 -11.67 5.89 -8.58
C CYS A 13 -12.40 6.56 -7.41
N VAL A 14 -13.39 7.42 -7.68
CA VAL A 14 -14.11 8.21 -6.66
C VAL A 14 -15.17 7.37 -5.93
N LEU A 15 -15.96 6.57 -6.66
CA LEU A 15 -17.08 5.86 -6.04
C LEU A 15 -16.64 4.91 -4.91
N PRO A 16 -15.55 4.12 -5.05
CA PRO A 16 -15.07 3.30 -3.94
C PRO A 16 -14.57 4.12 -2.75
N THR A 17 -13.93 5.27 -2.99
CA THR A 17 -13.36 6.09 -1.89
C THR A 17 -14.43 6.74 -1.03
N CYS A 18 -15.67 6.85 -1.51
CA CYS A 18 -16.82 7.26 -0.70
C CYS A 18 -17.05 6.35 0.52
N LEU A 19 -16.54 5.10 0.54
CA LEU A 19 -16.52 4.27 1.75
C LEU A 19 -15.78 4.94 2.93
N GLY A 20 -14.83 5.84 2.63
CA GLY A 20 -14.12 6.68 3.60
C GLY A 20 -15.03 7.61 4.41
N PHE A 21 -16.18 8.01 3.85
CA PHE A 21 -17.19 8.77 4.57
C PHE A 21 -17.88 7.94 5.66
N TRP A 22 -18.09 6.65 5.42
CA TRP A 22 -18.64 5.74 6.42
C TRP A 22 -17.60 5.44 7.49
N LYS A 23 -16.45 4.88 7.11
CA LYS A 23 -15.31 4.63 7.99
C LYS A 23 -14.04 5.11 7.32
N SER A 24 -13.27 5.96 8.00
CA SER A 24 -12.09 6.58 7.37
C SER A 24 -11.06 5.55 6.90
N GLU A 25 -10.94 4.43 7.60
CA GLU A 25 -10.03 3.35 7.24
C GLU A 25 -10.42 2.68 5.92
N TYR A 26 -11.73 2.54 5.63
CA TYR A 26 -12.19 1.93 4.37
C TYR A 26 -11.80 2.74 3.14
N GLY A 27 -11.58 4.05 3.30
CA GLY A 27 -11.09 4.92 2.25
C GLY A 27 -9.64 4.62 1.83
N VAL A 28 -8.81 4.09 2.72
CA VAL A 28 -7.40 3.71 2.44
C VAL A 28 -7.18 2.20 2.28
N SER A 29 -8.18 1.38 2.61
CA SER A 29 -8.09 -0.08 2.63
C SER A 29 -8.89 -0.72 1.49
N TYR A 30 -10.20 -0.90 1.65
CA TYR A 30 -11.05 -1.51 0.64
C TYR A 30 -11.19 -0.66 -0.61
N ALA A 31 -11.39 0.66 -0.46
CA ALA A 31 -11.51 1.56 -1.60
C ALA A 31 -10.29 1.49 -2.53
N TYR A 32 -9.10 1.36 -1.94
CA TYR A 32 -7.86 1.22 -2.70
C TYR A 32 -7.88 0.01 -3.64
N GLY A 33 -8.15 -1.18 -3.08
CA GLY A 33 -8.19 -2.41 -3.87
C GLY A 33 -9.34 -2.40 -4.88
N VAL A 34 -10.52 -1.93 -4.47
CA VAL A 34 -11.71 -1.87 -5.33
C VAL A 34 -11.51 -0.91 -6.50
N SER A 35 -10.97 0.29 -6.29
CA SER A 35 -10.71 1.25 -7.39
C SER A 35 -9.81 0.65 -8.46
N LEU A 36 -8.70 0.01 -8.07
CA LEU A 36 -7.78 -0.63 -9.00
C LEU A 36 -8.43 -1.81 -9.74
N ALA A 37 -9.16 -2.65 -9.01
CA ALA A 37 -9.86 -3.80 -9.58
C ALA A 37 -10.95 -3.36 -10.58
N LEU A 38 -11.69 -2.29 -10.28
CA LEU A 38 -12.74 -1.76 -11.15
C LEU A 38 -12.18 -1.14 -12.43
N VAL A 39 -11.11 -0.35 -12.34
CA VAL A 39 -10.43 0.19 -13.53
C VAL A 39 -9.91 -0.94 -14.42
N ALA A 40 -9.24 -1.93 -13.82
CA ALA A 40 -8.72 -3.07 -14.55
C ALA A 40 -9.84 -3.92 -15.19
N SER A 41 -10.91 -4.18 -14.44
CA SER A 41 -12.07 -4.95 -14.95
C SER A 41 -12.75 -4.23 -16.09
N HIS A 42 -12.90 -2.91 -16.00
CA HIS A 42 -13.44 -2.13 -17.12
C HIS A 42 -12.55 -2.28 -18.36
N ALA A 43 -11.23 -2.18 -18.22
CA ALA A 43 -10.30 -2.32 -19.35
C ALA A 43 -10.32 -3.74 -19.96
N LEU A 44 -10.53 -4.78 -19.14
CA LEU A 44 -10.51 -6.18 -19.59
C LEU A 44 -11.84 -6.65 -20.19
N PHE A 45 -12.98 -6.18 -19.66
CA PHE A 45 -14.27 -6.84 -19.91
C PHE A 45 -15.37 -5.92 -20.43
N ILE A 46 -15.23 -4.59 -20.30
CA ILE A 46 -16.30 -3.63 -20.62
C ILE A 46 -15.91 -2.71 -21.77
N GLY A 47 -14.68 -2.18 -21.74
CA GLY A 47 -14.15 -1.31 -22.78
C GLY A 47 -13.88 -2.05 -24.08
N GLU A 48 -13.35 -1.32 -25.06
CA GLU A 48 -12.88 -1.95 -26.30
C GLU A 48 -11.77 -2.96 -25.98
N PRO A 49 -11.76 -4.14 -26.61
CA PRO A 49 -10.78 -5.17 -26.35
C PRO A 49 -9.34 -4.64 -26.43
N LEU A 50 -8.54 -4.95 -25.41
CA LEU A 50 -7.13 -4.64 -25.41
C LEU A 50 -6.43 -5.48 -26.50
N THR A 51 -5.79 -4.81 -27.46
CA THR A 51 -5.13 -5.47 -28.59
C THR A 51 -3.75 -6.04 -28.25
N SER A 52 -3.14 -5.54 -27.17
CA SER A 52 -1.80 -5.93 -26.72
C SER A 52 -1.89 -6.89 -25.54
N THR A 53 -1.22 -8.05 -25.65
CA THR A 53 -1.08 -9.01 -24.55
C THR A 53 -0.40 -8.40 -23.33
N VAL A 54 0.49 -7.43 -23.53
CA VAL A 54 1.17 -6.69 -22.47
C VAL A 54 0.21 -5.75 -21.75
N ALA A 55 -0.71 -5.10 -22.49
CA ALA A 55 -1.77 -4.30 -21.88
C ALA A 55 -2.74 -5.17 -21.06
N VAL A 56 -3.09 -6.35 -21.58
CA VAL A 56 -3.89 -7.35 -20.86
C VAL A 56 -3.18 -7.81 -19.58
N ALA A 57 -1.88 -8.11 -19.66
CA ALA A 57 -1.09 -8.50 -18.50
C ALA A 57 -1.03 -7.39 -17.44
N HIS A 58 -0.87 -6.13 -17.86
CA HIS A 58 -0.86 -4.98 -16.95
C HIS A 58 -2.21 -4.81 -16.25
N ALA A 59 -3.32 -4.86 -16.99
CA ALA A 59 -4.66 -4.78 -16.39
C ALA A 59 -4.89 -5.97 -15.43
N THR A 60 -4.47 -7.16 -15.81
CA THR A 60 -4.55 -8.37 -14.96
C THR A 60 -3.77 -8.21 -13.67
N LEU A 61 -2.56 -7.64 -13.70
CA LEU A 61 -1.77 -7.34 -12.50
C LEU A 61 -2.55 -6.45 -11.52
N LEU A 62 -3.13 -5.35 -12.01
CA LEU A 62 -3.91 -4.44 -11.16
C LEU A 62 -5.19 -5.08 -10.61
N LEU A 63 -5.87 -5.90 -11.42
CA LEU A 63 -7.02 -6.69 -10.96
C LEU A 63 -6.61 -7.66 -9.84
N CYS A 64 -5.55 -8.45 -10.07
CA CYS A 64 -5.01 -9.38 -9.08
C CYS A 64 -4.56 -8.66 -7.81
N TYR A 65 -3.92 -7.50 -7.91
CA TYR A 65 -3.55 -6.70 -6.74
C TYR A 65 -4.79 -6.26 -5.95
N GLY A 66 -5.77 -5.65 -6.64
CA GLY A 66 -6.96 -5.11 -5.99
C GLY A 66 -7.79 -6.20 -5.30
N VAL A 67 -8.06 -7.30 -5.99
CA VAL A 67 -8.78 -8.46 -5.44
C VAL A 67 -8.03 -9.06 -4.25
N ARG A 68 -6.71 -9.31 -4.40
CA ARG A 68 -5.89 -9.86 -3.31
C ARG A 68 -5.93 -8.97 -2.07
N LEU A 69 -5.76 -7.66 -2.23
CA LEU A 69 -5.75 -6.72 -1.12
C LEU A 69 -7.09 -6.74 -0.37
N CYS A 70 -8.20 -6.68 -1.09
CA CYS A 70 -9.54 -6.73 -0.49
C CYS A 70 -9.80 -8.06 0.23
N LEU A 71 -9.45 -9.19 -0.38
CA LEU A 71 -9.62 -10.51 0.24
C LEU A 71 -8.75 -10.68 1.50
N PHE A 72 -7.51 -10.20 1.46
CA PHE A 72 -6.62 -10.24 2.62
C PHE A 72 -7.15 -9.41 3.79
N LEU A 73 -7.65 -8.20 3.51
CA LEU A 73 -8.25 -7.33 4.53
C LEU A 73 -9.55 -7.92 5.08
N LEU A 74 -10.39 -8.49 4.23
CA LEU A 74 -11.63 -9.15 4.62
C LEU A 74 -11.34 -10.35 5.53
N TYR A 75 -10.39 -11.21 5.14
CA TYR A 75 -9.95 -12.33 5.97
C TYR A 75 -9.54 -11.85 7.37
N ARG A 76 -8.71 -10.80 7.47
CA ARG A 76 -8.26 -10.26 8.75
C ARG A 76 -9.40 -9.66 9.56
N GLU A 77 -10.34 -8.99 8.92
CA GLU A 77 -11.52 -8.43 9.58
C GLU A 77 -12.42 -9.51 10.17
N LEU A 78 -12.59 -10.64 9.46
CA LEU A 78 -13.40 -11.76 9.94
C LEU A 78 -12.69 -12.56 11.04
N THR A 79 -11.38 -12.76 10.93
CA THR A 79 -10.64 -13.73 11.76
C THR A 79 -9.85 -13.13 12.92
N ILE A 80 -9.49 -11.83 12.88
CA ILE A 80 -8.57 -11.23 13.86
C ILE A 80 -9.28 -10.13 14.68
N PRO A 81 -9.71 -10.39 15.94
CA PRO A 81 -10.37 -9.41 16.79
C PRO A 81 -9.55 -8.12 17.00
N TYR A 82 -8.25 -8.27 17.27
CA TYR A 82 -7.33 -7.14 17.43
C TYR A 82 -7.31 -6.21 16.20
N PHE A 83 -7.51 -6.76 14.99
CA PHE A 83 -7.58 -5.95 13.77
C PHE A 83 -8.87 -5.13 13.70
N ARG A 84 -10.00 -5.65 14.20
CA ARG A 84 -11.26 -4.90 14.30
C ARG A 84 -11.14 -3.74 15.29
N GLU A 85 -10.63 -4.01 16.49
CA GLU A 85 -10.39 -2.98 17.52
C GLU A 85 -9.45 -1.87 17.03
N PHE A 86 -8.40 -2.24 16.28
CA PHE A 86 -7.48 -1.27 15.69
C PHE A 86 -8.20 -0.30 14.74
N LYS A 87 -9.13 -0.80 13.91
CA LYS A 87 -9.90 0.04 12.98
C LYS A 87 -10.92 0.93 13.70
N GLU A 88 -11.52 0.43 14.78
CA GLU A 88 -12.42 1.22 15.62
C GLU A 88 -11.68 2.42 16.25
N LYS A 89 -10.48 2.21 16.77
CA LYS A 89 -9.61 3.28 17.28
C LYS A 89 -9.26 4.32 16.21
N ILE A 90 -9.08 3.90 14.95
CA ILE A 90 -8.88 4.85 13.83
C ILE A 90 -10.14 5.69 13.60
N GLU A 91 -11.30 5.06 13.60
CA GLU A 91 -12.58 5.74 13.36
C GLU A 91 -12.95 6.69 14.50
N GLU A 92 -12.68 6.33 15.76
CA GLU A 92 -12.85 7.23 16.92
C GLU A 92 -12.01 8.51 16.76
N ARG A 93 -10.73 8.37 16.42
CA ARG A 93 -9.86 9.51 16.12
C ARG A 93 -10.31 10.31 14.91
N ALA A 94 -10.99 9.68 13.95
CA ALA A 94 -11.54 10.38 12.79
C ALA A 94 -12.78 11.19 13.17
N LYS A 95 -13.69 10.63 14.00
CA LYS A 95 -14.86 11.34 14.53
C LYS A 95 -14.47 12.52 15.42
N ALA A 96 -13.41 12.36 16.24
CA ALA A 96 -12.90 13.45 17.08
C ALA A 96 -12.36 14.64 16.27
N ARG A 97 -11.96 14.44 15.00
CA ARG A 97 -11.45 15.50 14.11
C ARG A 97 -12.55 16.25 13.35
N GLY A 98 -13.80 15.78 13.37
CA GLY A 98 -14.92 16.44 12.73
C GLY A 98 -15.97 15.50 12.17
N SER A 99 -16.94 16.09 11.45
CA SER A 99 -18.04 15.36 10.83
C SER A 99 -17.56 14.44 9.70
N ARG A 100 -18.43 13.55 9.23
CA ARG A 100 -18.10 12.70 8.06
C ARG A 100 -17.79 13.54 6.82
N LEU A 101 -18.50 14.64 6.60
CA LEU A 101 -18.30 15.52 5.44
C LEU A 101 -16.97 16.28 5.49
N SER A 102 -16.39 16.53 6.69
CA SER A 102 -15.05 17.13 6.78
C SER A 102 -13.94 16.20 6.25
N ARG A 103 -14.26 14.92 5.98
CA ARG A 103 -13.35 13.96 5.35
C ARG A 103 -13.26 14.11 3.83
N THR A 104 -13.99 15.04 3.22
CA THR A 104 -13.99 15.23 1.75
C THR A 104 -12.59 15.41 1.16
N PRO A 105 -11.68 16.24 1.72
CA PRO A 105 -10.32 16.36 1.19
C PRO A 105 -9.53 15.05 1.24
N PHE A 106 -9.74 14.26 2.29
CA PHE A 106 -9.12 12.94 2.44
C PHE A 106 -9.66 11.93 1.41
N VAL A 107 -10.98 11.87 1.22
CA VAL A 107 -11.64 10.98 0.25
C VAL A 107 -11.20 11.31 -1.18
N LEU A 108 -11.16 12.60 -1.53
CA LEU A 108 -10.67 13.07 -2.83
C LEU A 108 -9.17 12.82 -3.00
N GLY A 109 -8.37 12.99 -1.95
CA GLY A 109 -6.95 12.66 -1.95
C GLY A 109 -6.69 11.17 -2.21
N CYS A 110 -7.48 10.28 -1.60
CA CYS A 110 -7.41 8.84 -1.88
C CYS A 110 -7.81 8.54 -3.33
N SER A 111 -8.89 9.16 -3.83
CA SER A 111 -9.30 8.99 -5.22
C SER A 111 -8.22 9.45 -6.20
N PHE A 112 -7.57 10.59 -5.92
CA PHE A 112 -6.50 11.10 -6.74
C PHE A 112 -5.30 10.15 -6.74
N LEU A 113 -4.93 9.62 -5.58
CA LEU A 113 -3.88 8.61 -5.45
C LEU A 113 -4.18 7.37 -6.29
N TYR A 114 -5.40 6.82 -6.23
CA TYR A 114 -5.77 5.60 -6.95
C TYR A 114 -5.85 5.83 -8.47
N ALA A 115 -6.34 6.99 -8.88
CA ALA A 115 -6.25 7.44 -10.26
C ALA A 115 -4.78 7.63 -10.71
N GLY A 116 -3.88 8.02 -9.81
CA GLY A 116 -2.44 8.01 -10.04
C GLY A 116 -1.89 6.62 -10.29
N LEU A 117 -2.21 5.67 -9.41
CA LEU A 117 -1.66 4.31 -9.45
C LEU A 117 -2.17 3.48 -10.64
N ALA A 118 -3.39 3.74 -11.11
CA ALA A 118 -3.94 3.07 -12.29
C ALA A 118 -3.52 3.70 -13.63
N ALA A 119 -3.03 4.95 -13.63
CA ALA A 119 -2.68 5.66 -14.87
C ALA A 119 -1.63 4.96 -15.75
N PRO A 120 -0.57 4.31 -15.20
CA PRO A 120 0.40 3.57 -16.00
C PRO A 120 -0.17 2.43 -16.84
N MET A 121 -1.28 1.81 -16.41
CA MET A 121 -1.97 0.79 -17.20
C MET A 121 -2.59 1.39 -18.47
N ILE A 122 -3.17 2.60 -18.36
CA ILE A 122 -3.71 3.35 -19.50
C ILE A 122 -2.59 3.75 -20.46
N LEU A 123 -1.45 4.21 -19.92
CA LEU A 123 -0.26 4.58 -20.71
C LEU A 123 0.31 3.36 -21.46
N THR A 124 0.37 2.20 -20.80
CA THR A 124 0.84 0.95 -21.42
C THR A 124 -0.07 0.50 -22.56
N ALA A 125 -1.38 0.66 -22.40
CA ALA A 125 -2.34 0.37 -23.47
C ALA A 125 -2.27 1.38 -24.63
N SER A 126 -1.77 2.59 -24.42
CA SER A 126 -1.84 3.68 -25.41
C SER A 126 -0.82 3.59 -26.54
N ALA A 127 0.14 2.67 -26.48
CA ALA A 127 1.19 2.50 -27.48
C ALA A 127 1.62 1.02 -27.56
N ASP A 128 2.17 0.61 -28.70
CA ASP A 128 2.66 -0.76 -28.86
C ASP A 128 3.67 -1.11 -27.76
N PRO A 129 3.61 -2.31 -27.19
CA PRO A 129 4.51 -2.68 -26.12
C PRO A 129 5.95 -2.81 -26.61
N SER A 130 6.89 -2.46 -25.74
CA SER A 130 8.32 -2.66 -25.98
C SER A 130 8.89 -3.78 -25.09
N PRO A 131 10.05 -4.37 -25.43
CA PRO A 131 10.69 -5.39 -24.58
C PRO A 131 10.95 -4.90 -23.14
N ILE A 132 11.31 -3.63 -22.96
CA ILE A 132 11.51 -3.04 -21.64
C ILE A 132 10.19 -2.95 -20.86
N THR A 133 9.07 -2.65 -21.51
CA THR A 133 7.74 -2.68 -20.90
C THR A 133 7.37 -4.08 -20.43
N CYS A 134 7.63 -5.11 -21.23
CA CYS A 134 7.41 -6.51 -20.84
C CYS A 134 8.25 -6.89 -19.61
N TYR A 135 9.54 -6.55 -19.62
CA TYR A 135 10.44 -6.81 -18.49
C TYR A 135 9.96 -6.14 -17.21
N LEU A 136 9.57 -4.86 -17.29
CA LEU A 136 9.07 -4.11 -16.13
C LEU A 136 7.76 -4.69 -15.59
N LEU A 137 6.85 -5.16 -16.44
CA LEU A 137 5.67 -5.88 -15.94
C LEU A 137 6.05 -7.18 -15.24
N GLY A 138 7.03 -7.93 -15.75
CA GLY A 138 7.57 -9.10 -15.05
C GLY A 138 8.08 -8.74 -13.64
N VAL A 139 8.86 -7.67 -13.52
CA VAL A 139 9.31 -7.14 -12.21
C VAL A 139 8.14 -6.74 -11.33
N ALA A 140 7.09 -6.14 -11.91
CA ALA A 140 5.91 -5.74 -11.17
C ALA A 140 5.14 -6.96 -10.61
N PHE A 141 4.99 -8.04 -11.41
CA PHE A 141 4.43 -9.30 -10.94
C PHE A 141 5.28 -9.95 -9.83
N VAL A 142 6.61 -9.88 -9.91
CA VAL A 142 7.49 -10.35 -8.83
C VAL A 142 7.27 -9.53 -7.55
N GLY A 143 7.14 -8.21 -7.65
CA GLY A 143 6.81 -7.35 -6.51
C GLY A 143 5.45 -7.69 -5.89
N TRP A 144 4.43 -7.87 -6.72
CA TRP A 144 3.10 -8.32 -6.29
C TRP A 144 3.16 -9.67 -5.56
N ALA A 145 3.89 -10.64 -6.11
CA ALA A 145 4.04 -11.97 -5.54
C ALA A 145 4.80 -11.94 -4.20
N LEU A 146 5.89 -11.17 -4.13
CA LEU A 146 6.63 -10.96 -2.89
C LEU A 146 5.72 -10.39 -1.79
N ALA A 147 4.84 -9.44 -2.16
CA ALA A 147 3.91 -8.89 -1.20
C ALA A 147 2.83 -9.87 -0.75
N ALA A 148 2.25 -10.61 -1.69
CA ALA A 148 1.27 -11.65 -1.41
C ALA A 148 1.82 -12.74 -0.49
N VAL A 149 3.03 -13.25 -0.78
CA VAL A 149 3.69 -14.29 0.02
C VAL A 149 4.09 -13.75 1.39
N GLY A 150 4.59 -12.51 1.47
CA GLY A 150 4.92 -11.88 2.74
C GLY A 150 3.73 -11.74 3.69
N ASP A 151 2.59 -11.28 3.16
CA ASP A 151 1.33 -11.20 3.90
C ASP A 151 0.84 -12.60 4.34
N ALA A 152 0.88 -13.59 3.45
CA ALA A 152 0.46 -14.96 3.74
C ALA A 152 1.34 -15.63 4.81
N GLN A 153 2.67 -15.55 4.67
CA GLN A 153 3.61 -16.08 5.66
C GLN A 153 3.35 -15.46 7.04
N LYS A 154 3.20 -14.13 7.10
CA LYS A 154 2.93 -13.43 8.37
C LYS A 154 1.65 -13.90 9.03
N THR A 155 0.58 -14.05 8.25
CA THR A 155 -0.71 -14.57 8.75
C THR A 155 -0.57 -15.99 9.28
N ILE A 156 0.10 -16.88 8.55
CA ILE A 156 0.29 -18.29 8.95
C ILE A 156 1.11 -18.37 10.25
N PHE A 157 2.22 -17.63 10.35
CA PHE A 157 3.05 -17.64 11.56
C PHE A 157 2.28 -17.12 12.78
N LYS A 158 1.54 -16.02 12.65
CA LYS A 158 0.73 -15.47 13.75
C LYS A 158 -0.42 -16.37 14.16
N ALA A 159 -1.05 -17.06 13.20
CA ALA A 159 -2.09 -18.03 13.51
C ALA A 159 -1.54 -19.25 14.28
N ARG A 160 -0.31 -19.68 13.99
CA ARG A 160 0.34 -20.83 14.63
C ARG A 160 1.01 -20.51 15.96
N LEU A 161 1.72 -19.39 16.03
CA LEU A 161 2.59 -19.03 17.16
C LEU A 161 1.99 -17.94 18.06
N GLY A 162 0.82 -17.40 17.70
CA GLY A 162 0.15 -16.33 18.42
C GLY A 162 0.37 -14.94 17.81
N GLU A 163 -0.63 -14.06 17.98
CA GLU A 163 -0.63 -12.70 17.42
C GLU A 163 0.49 -11.80 17.97
N GLY A 164 1.00 -12.12 19.16
CA GLY A 164 2.07 -11.40 19.82
C GLY A 164 3.47 -11.72 19.32
N THR A 165 3.64 -12.73 18.49
CA THR A 165 4.96 -13.29 18.16
C THR A 165 5.69 -12.47 17.09
N LEU A 166 6.99 -12.25 17.29
CA LEU A 166 7.87 -11.67 16.29
C LEU A 166 8.15 -12.72 15.20
N VAL A 167 7.92 -12.36 13.94
CA VAL A 167 8.17 -13.26 12.81
C VAL A 167 9.52 -12.91 12.20
N THR A 168 10.50 -13.78 12.40
CA THR A 168 11.91 -13.60 11.98
C THR A 168 12.36 -14.59 10.89
N ASN A 169 11.49 -15.53 10.50
CA ASN A 169 11.81 -16.63 9.58
C ASN A 169 11.24 -16.44 8.17
N GLY A 170 11.74 -17.21 7.20
CA GLY A 170 11.27 -17.17 5.81
C GLY A 170 11.66 -15.86 5.12
N LEU A 171 10.71 -15.19 4.44
CA LEU A 171 11.01 -13.87 3.84
C LEU A 171 11.39 -12.82 4.89
N PHE A 172 10.90 -12.98 6.12
CA PHE A 172 11.18 -12.05 7.21
C PHE A 172 12.63 -12.11 7.69
N ALA A 173 13.37 -13.20 7.41
CA ALA A 173 14.80 -13.27 7.72
C ALA A 173 15.62 -12.26 6.91
N PHE A 174 15.18 -11.93 5.70
CA PHE A 174 15.88 -11.03 4.78
C PHE A 174 15.25 -9.64 4.72
N LEU A 175 13.92 -9.56 4.81
CA LEU A 175 13.16 -8.32 4.65
C LEU A 175 12.28 -8.09 5.89
N ARG A 176 12.47 -6.98 6.62
CA ARG A 176 11.62 -6.68 7.78
C ARG A 176 10.15 -6.54 7.42
N HIS A 177 9.88 -6.04 6.21
CA HIS A 177 8.54 -5.82 5.68
C HIS A 177 8.47 -6.31 4.21
N PRO A 178 8.43 -7.64 3.97
CA PRO A 178 8.42 -8.18 2.61
C PRO A 178 7.25 -7.65 1.79
N ASN A 179 6.10 -7.43 2.43
CA ASN A 179 4.92 -6.82 1.81
C ASN A 179 5.16 -5.38 1.34
N TYR A 180 5.74 -4.52 2.18
CA TYR A 180 6.04 -3.15 1.76
C TYR A 180 7.14 -3.11 0.69
N THR A 181 8.14 -3.97 0.78
CA THR A 181 9.19 -4.08 -0.26
C THR A 181 8.60 -4.53 -1.59
N GLY A 182 7.75 -5.55 -1.59
CA GLY A 182 7.06 -6.02 -2.78
C GLY A 182 6.17 -4.96 -3.41
N GLU A 183 5.41 -4.22 -2.60
CA GLU A 183 4.59 -3.11 -3.09
C GLU A 183 5.43 -1.97 -3.68
N MET A 184 6.53 -1.58 -3.03
CA MET A 184 7.45 -0.58 -3.58
C MET A 184 8.02 -1.00 -4.94
N LEU A 185 8.43 -2.26 -5.06
CA LEU A 185 8.94 -2.82 -6.32
C LEU A 185 7.86 -2.81 -7.40
N MET A 186 6.66 -3.29 -7.07
CA MET A 186 5.52 -3.33 -7.98
C MET A 186 5.13 -1.95 -8.47
N TRP A 187 4.94 -0.98 -7.56
CA TRP A 187 4.50 0.36 -7.93
C TRP A 187 5.54 1.13 -8.74
N THR A 188 6.82 0.92 -8.46
CA THR A 188 7.92 1.51 -9.25
C THR A 188 7.96 0.92 -10.65
N ALA A 189 7.88 -0.42 -10.76
CA ALA A 189 7.85 -1.08 -12.06
C ALA A 189 6.59 -0.74 -12.87
N ASN A 190 5.43 -0.61 -12.21
CA ASN A 190 4.17 -0.14 -12.78
C ASN A 190 4.31 1.26 -13.40
N LEU A 191 4.85 2.24 -12.65
CA LEU A 191 5.13 3.58 -13.17
C LEU A 191 6.04 3.53 -14.40
N LEU A 192 7.18 2.84 -14.28
CA LEU A 192 8.18 2.79 -15.35
C LEU A 192 7.64 2.09 -16.60
N ALA A 193 6.84 1.03 -16.44
CA ALA A 193 6.23 0.32 -17.57
C ALA A 193 5.37 1.26 -18.41
N GLY A 194 4.50 2.05 -17.79
CA GLY A 194 3.68 3.04 -18.49
C GLY A 194 4.48 4.21 -19.04
N ALA A 195 5.37 4.79 -18.23
CA ALA A 195 6.13 5.99 -18.61
C ALA A 195 7.10 5.74 -19.77
N LEU A 196 7.88 4.66 -19.71
CA LEU A 196 8.85 4.34 -20.75
C LEU A 196 8.19 3.85 -22.04
N ASN A 197 6.98 3.26 -21.96
CA ASN A 197 6.25 2.82 -23.15
C ASN A 197 5.82 3.98 -24.04
N VAL A 198 5.52 5.15 -23.45
CA VAL A 198 5.11 6.37 -24.18
C VAL A 198 6.25 7.37 -24.41
N ALA A 199 7.36 7.24 -23.69
CA ALA A 199 8.54 8.11 -23.85
C ALA A 199 9.55 7.63 -24.91
N ARG A 200 9.30 6.48 -25.55
CA ARG A 200 10.17 5.95 -26.63
C ARG A 200 10.04 6.75 -27.93
N PRO A 201 11.08 6.78 -28.79
CA PRO A 201 11.05 7.56 -30.04
C PRO A 201 9.82 7.28 -30.91
N SER A 202 9.43 6.02 -31.04
CA SER A 202 8.29 5.58 -31.84
C SER A 202 6.91 5.86 -31.22
N ALA A 203 6.85 6.38 -29.99
CA ALA A 203 5.63 6.81 -29.31
C ALA A 203 5.68 8.29 -28.89
N LEU A 204 6.76 9.02 -29.20
CA LEU A 204 7.01 10.37 -28.69
C LEU A 204 5.94 11.38 -29.12
N ALA A 205 5.32 11.17 -30.29
CA ALA A 205 4.19 11.97 -30.76
C ALA A 205 2.95 11.91 -29.83
N LEU A 206 2.83 10.86 -29.00
CA LEU A 206 1.75 10.74 -28.01
C LEU A 206 2.00 11.59 -26.77
N LEU A 207 3.25 11.97 -26.48
CA LEU A 207 3.65 12.60 -25.22
C LEU A 207 2.83 13.84 -24.85
N PRO A 208 2.53 14.79 -25.78
CA PRO A 208 1.69 15.95 -25.47
C PRO A 208 0.29 15.55 -25.01
N SER A 209 -0.32 14.55 -25.68
CA SER A 209 -1.65 14.05 -25.34
C SER A 209 -1.70 13.19 -24.06
N ARG A 210 -0.54 12.67 -23.63
CA ARG A 210 -0.40 11.78 -22.45
C ARG A 210 0.27 12.43 -21.25
N ALA A 211 0.66 13.70 -21.36
CA ALA A 211 1.36 14.43 -20.32
C ALA A 211 0.60 14.43 -18.98
N SER A 212 -0.71 14.67 -19.01
CA SER A 212 -1.55 14.66 -17.80
C SER A 212 -1.57 13.30 -17.10
N LEU A 213 -1.65 12.20 -17.86
CA LEU A 213 -1.59 10.84 -17.33
C LEU A 213 -0.21 10.48 -16.79
N LEU A 214 0.87 10.98 -17.42
CA LEU A 214 2.24 10.82 -16.91
C LEU A 214 2.44 11.55 -15.59
N THR A 215 1.97 12.80 -15.50
CA THR A 215 2.01 13.56 -14.25
C THR A 215 1.20 12.87 -13.17
N LEU A 216 -0.02 12.42 -13.49
CA LEU A 216 -0.89 11.69 -12.57
C LEU A 216 -0.23 10.38 -12.09
N ALA A 217 0.39 9.62 -12.99
CA ALA A 217 1.14 8.41 -12.67
C ALA A 217 2.32 8.68 -11.72
N LEU A 218 3.12 9.72 -12.00
CA LEU A 218 4.25 10.11 -11.17
C LEU A 218 3.79 10.54 -9.77
N LEU A 219 2.72 11.33 -9.68
CA LEU A 219 2.14 11.76 -8.41
C LEU A 219 1.55 10.58 -7.63
N GLY A 220 0.91 9.64 -8.31
CA GLY A 220 0.42 8.40 -7.72
C GLY A 220 1.55 7.57 -7.11
N TRP A 221 2.60 7.34 -7.88
CA TRP A 221 3.80 6.62 -7.42
C TRP A 221 4.48 7.34 -6.24
N ALA A 222 4.67 8.65 -6.33
CA ALA A 222 5.26 9.44 -5.24
C ALA A 222 4.40 9.36 -3.97
N GLY A 223 3.07 9.46 -4.13
CA GLY A 223 2.11 9.35 -3.04
C GLY A 223 2.13 7.98 -2.35
N ILE A 224 2.08 6.88 -3.10
CA ILE A 224 2.12 5.53 -2.48
C ILE A 224 3.47 5.25 -1.84
N THR A 225 4.56 5.71 -2.46
CA THR A 225 5.91 5.59 -1.90
C THR A 225 5.97 6.31 -0.56
N PHE A 226 5.47 7.55 -0.48
CA PHE A 226 5.39 8.29 0.79
C PHE A 226 4.56 7.54 1.85
N VAL A 227 3.38 7.04 1.48
CA VAL A 227 2.51 6.28 2.39
C VAL A 227 3.22 5.04 2.93
N LEU A 228 3.87 4.26 2.07
CA LEU A 228 4.58 3.04 2.46
C LEU A 228 5.81 3.35 3.34
N MET A 229 6.61 4.38 3.00
CA MET A 229 7.73 4.80 3.84
C MET A 229 7.27 5.26 5.24
N GLN A 230 6.15 5.98 5.30
CA GLN A 230 5.54 6.44 6.55
C GLN A 230 4.96 5.26 7.37
N ALA A 231 4.32 4.30 6.71
CA ALA A 231 3.81 3.09 7.34
C ALA A 231 4.94 2.20 7.88
N GLY A 232 6.02 2.03 7.11
CA GLY A 232 7.24 1.33 7.52
C GLY A 232 7.86 1.95 8.77
N ARG A 233 8.07 3.27 8.78
CA ARG A 233 8.56 3.99 9.96
C ARG A 233 7.70 3.76 11.20
N ASN A 234 6.38 3.88 11.06
CA ASN A 234 5.46 3.69 12.19
C ASN A 234 5.46 2.24 12.70
N LEU A 235 5.64 1.26 11.81
CA LEU A 235 5.69 -0.14 12.19
C LEU A 235 7.00 -0.46 12.92
N GLN A 236 8.13 0.03 12.43
CA GLN A 236 9.42 -0.14 13.11
C GLN A 236 9.41 0.51 14.49
N ALA A 237 8.85 1.72 14.63
CA ALA A 237 8.73 2.38 15.94
C ALA A 237 7.90 1.56 16.95
N ARG A 238 6.86 0.86 16.49
CA ARG A 238 6.06 -0.04 17.34
C ARG A 238 6.80 -1.33 17.69
N GLN A 239 7.62 -1.86 16.78
CA GLN A 239 8.44 -3.03 17.05
C GLN A 239 9.54 -2.70 18.06
N GLU A 240 10.19 -1.55 17.88
CA GLU A 240 11.19 -1.02 18.82
C GLU A 240 10.57 -0.90 20.23
N ALA A 241 9.46 -0.17 20.36
CA ALA A 241 8.78 -0.02 21.66
C ALA A 241 8.34 -1.34 22.32
N ARG A 242 8.24 -2.44 21.57
CA ARG A 242 7.81 -3.75 22.07
C ARG A 242 8.97 -4.71 22.35
N TYR A 243 10.05 -4.64 21.58
CA TYR A 243 11.10 -5.65 21.56
C TYR A 243 12.51 -5.10 21.81
N THR A 244 12.67 -3.79 22.06
CA THR A 244 13.97 -3.23 22.45
C THR A 244 14.54 -4.00 23.65
N GLY A 245 15.81 -4.40 23.54
CA GLY A 245 16.51 -5.19 24.55
C GLY A 245 16.30 -6.71 24.45
N VAL A 246 15.44 -7.19 23.54
CA VAL A 246 15.34 -8.62 23.21
C VAL A 246 16.45 -8.97 22.23
N VAL A 247 17.35 -9.86 22.62
CA VAL A 247 18.52 -10.27 21.79
C VAL A 247 18.11 -10.71 20.38
N GLU A 248 17.10 -11.58 20.27
CA GLU A 248 16.58 -12.06 18.98
C GLU A 248 16.14 -10.90 18.06
N TYR A 249 15.49 -9.87 18.61
CA TYR A 249 15.01 -8.73 17.82
C TYR A 249 16.16 -7.88 17.29
N GLU A 250 17.18 -7.62 18.10
CA GLU A 250 18.33 -6.80 17.69
C GLU A 250 19.18 -7.51 16.64
N GLU A 251 19.42 -8.82 16.80
CA GLU A 251 20.10 -9.65 15.80
C GLU A 251 19.33 -9.66 14.48
N TRP A 252 18.02 -9.92 14.54
CA TRP A 252 17.15 -9.91 13.37
C TRP A 252 17.15 -8.54 12.67
N LYS A 253 17.05 -7.45 13.44
CA LYS A 253 17.05 -6.07 12.93
C LYS A 253 18.37 -5.70 12.25
N ALA A 254 19.50 -6.19 12.76
CA ALA A 254 20.82 -5.98 12.16
C ALA A 254 21.00 -6.81 10.86
N ALA A 255 20.45 -8.03 10.82
CA ALA A 255 20.61 -8.95 9.70
C ALA A 255 19.63 -8.71 8.53
N SER A 256 18.52 -7.97 8.76
CA SER A 256 17.44 -7.83 7.78
C SER A 256 17.30 -6.43 7.18
N TRP A 257 16.96 -6.36 5.90
CA TRP A 257 16.71 -5.13 5.19
C TRP A 257 15.46 -4.42 5.74
N GLY A 258 15.63 -3.16 6.16
CA GLY A 258 14.56 -2.34 6.73
C GLY A 258 13.55 -1.76 5.75
N GLY A 259 13.85 -1.86 4.44
CA GLY A 259 13.14 -1.09 3.44
C GLY A 259 13.61 0.36 3.36
N ILE A 260 13.03 1.08 2.40
CA ILE A 260 13.16 2.54 2.31
C ILE A 260 12.11 3.10 3.26
N THR A 261 12.54 3.79 4.32
CA THR A 261 11.65 4.40 5.32
C THR A 261 12.04 5.84 5.60
N LEU A 262 11.05 6.64 6.03
CA LEU A 262 11.32 8.00 6.50
C LEU A 262 12.21 7.96 7.75
N PRO A 263 13.08 8.98 7.96
CA PRO A 263 13.86 9.09 9.18
C PRO A 263 12.96 9.12 10.43
N PRO A 264 13.45 8.64 11.57
CA PRO A 264 12.71 8.70 12.83
C PRO A 264 12.26 10.14 13.11
N LYS A 265 11.10 10.31 13.74
CA LYS A 265 10.71 11.64 14.20
C LYS A 265 11.76 12.10 15.21
N LYS A 266 12.33 13.30 15.00
CA LYS A 266 13.11 13.95 16.06
C LYS A 266 12.20 14.03 17.28
N THR A 267 12.58 13.35 18.35
CA THR A 267 12.07 13.65 19.68
C THR A 267 12.50 15.09 19.94
N VAL A 268 11.54 16.02 19.97
CA VAL A 268 11.76 17.32 20.60
C VAL A 268 12.26 16.99 22.01
N ASP A 269 13.43 17.53 22.35
CA ASP A 269 14.23 17.17 23.52
C ASP A 269 13.37 16.76 24.72
N GLN A 270 13.49 15.49 25.11
CA GLN A 270 13.14 15.12 26.47
C GLN A 270 14.14 15.85 27.36
N ALA A 271 13.63 16.79 28.15
CA ALA A 271 14.37 17.41 29.24
C ALA A 271 15.11 16.32 30.04
N PRO A 272 16.35 16.59 30.51
CA PRO A 272 17.19 15.58 31.14
C PRO A 272 16.45 14.88 32.27
N ALA A 273 16.56 13.55 32.29
CA ALA A 273 15.95 12.68 33.27
C ALA A 273 16.58 12.88 34.65
N ASP A 274 16.09 13.88 35.39
CA ASP A 274 16.26 13.96 36.84
C ASP A 274 14.98 13.47 37.51
N SER A 275 14.95 12.18 37.85
CA SER A 275 14.59 11.70 39.20
C SER A 275 14.50 10.17 39.20
N PRO A 276 15.15 9.49 40.16
CA PRO A 276 15.08 8.03 40.30
C PRO A 276 13.71 7.63 40.86
N LYS A 277 12.95 6.82 40.11
CA LYS A 277 11.81 6.11 40.70
C LYS A 277 12.35 4.89 41.46
N GLY A 278 12.31 5.00 42.78
CA GLY A 278 12.57 3.92 43.73
C GLY A 278 11.54 2.78 43.66
N PRO A 279 11.78 1.70 44.41
CA PRO A 279 11.27 0.36 44.10
C PRO A 279 9.84 0.11 44.61
N ALA A 280 9.18 -0.80 43.87
CA ALA A 280 8.16 -1.77 44.30
C ALA A 280 7.32 -1.48 45.55
N ASP A 281 6.01 -1.25 45.33
CA ASP A 281 5.00 -1.57 46.34
C ASP A 281 4.35 -2.91 45.97
N GLU A 282 4.76 -3.94 46.69
CA GLU A 282 4.06 -5.21 46.88
C GLU A 282 3.88 -5.39 48.40
N GLN A 283 2.71 -5.89 48.82
CA GLN A 283 2.22 -6.17 50.20
C GLN A 283 1.56 -5.00 50.95
N ALA A 284 0.61 -5.15 51.87
CA ALA A 284 -0.48 -6.08 52.16
C ALA A 284 -1.17 -5.54 53.44
N THR A 285 -2.50 -5.71 53.55
CA THR A 285 -3.29 -5.88 54.79
C THR A 285 -3.28 -4.84 55.93
N SER A 286 -4.44 -4.23 56.19
CA SER A 286 -5.24 -4.24 57.45
C SER A 286 -6.30 -3.13 57.35
N SER A 287 -7.57 -3.47 57.17
CA SER A 287 -8.47 -3.97 58.21
C SER A 287 -9.53 -4.91 57.63
#